data_AF-A0A645GHI5-F1
#
_entry.id   AF-A0A645GHI5-F1
#
_cell.length_a   1.000
_cell.length_b   1.000
_cell.length_c   1.000
_cell.angle_alpha   90.00
_cell.angle_beta   90.00
_cell.angle_gamma   90.00
#
_symmetry.space_group_name_H-M   'P 1'
#
loop_
_entity.id
_entity.type
_entity.pdbx_description
1 polymer ?
#
loop_
_entity_poly.entity_id
_entity_poly.type
_entity_poly.pdbx_seq_one_letter_code
_entity_poly.pdbx_strand_id
1 'polypeptide(L)' 'MRMKSSEITKKAILSRGVSGIRKNSLIINLPGSPKGAIENLSFVIDTLDHGIEILKGQATECATNSQK' A
#
# COMPACT_ATOMS: atom_id res chain seq x y z
N MET A 1 2.40 1.57 6.50
CA MET A 1 2.82 0.24 7.02
C MET A 1 3.75 0.31 8.24
N ARG A 2 4.92 0.98 8.17
CA ARG A 2 5.86 1.12 9.30
C ARG A 2 5.20 1.57 10.61
N MET A 3 4.37 2.61 10.54
CA MET A 3 3.65 3.16 11.69
C MET A 3 2.77 2.10 12.38
N LYS A 4 1.92 1.41 11.63
CA LYS A 4 1.07 0.32 12.16
C LYS A 4 1.91 -0.82 12.77
N SER A 5 2.98 -1.26 12.10
CA SER A 5 3.88 -2.27 12.67
C SER A 5 4.62 -1.79 13.93
N SER A 6 4.83 -0.48 14.10
CA SER A 6 5.50 0.07 15.30
C SER A 6 4.63 0.00 16.56
N GLU A 7 3.30 -0.08 16.39
CA GLU A 7 2.35 -0.37 17.47
C GLU A 7 2.51 -1.81 18.00
N ILE A 8 3.05 -2.72 17.18
CA ILE A 8 3.19 -4.16 17.50
C ILE A 8 4.62 -4.47 17.96
N THR A 9 5.63 -3.86 17.34
CA THR A 9 7.03 -4.05 17.72
C THR A 9 7.86 -2.79 17.53
N LYS A 10 8.64 -2.42 18.56
CA LYS A 10 9.58 -1.29 18.50
C LYS A 10 10.61 -1.43 17.38
N LYS A 11 10.92 -2.66 16.94
CA LYS A 11 11.87 -2.93 15.84
C LYS A 11 11.37 -2.44 14.48
N ALA A 12 10.06 -2.19 14.32
CA ALA A 12 9.49 -1.75 13.05
C ALA A 12 10.08 -0.41 12.55
N ILE A 13 10.59 0.42 13.46
CA ILE A 13 11.24 1.69 13.10
C ILE A 13 12.45 1.49 12.17
N LEU A 14 13.12 0.32 12.23
CA LEU A 14 14.29 -0.01 11.42
C LEU A 14 13.96 -0.51 10.01
N SER A 15 12.68 -0.69 9.68
CA SER A 15 12.27 -1.14 8.35
C SER A 15 12.87 -0.24 7.24
N ARG A 16 13.06 -0.76 6.04
CA ARG A 16 13.34 0.09 4.86
C ARG A 16 12.36 -0.20 3.73
N GLY A 17 11.26 -0.89 4.04
CA GLY A 17 10.21 -1.17 3.09
C GLY A 17 9.60 0.12 2.59
N VAL A 18 9.50 0.22 1.27
CA VAL A 18 8.83 1.29 0.52
C VAL A 18 7.80 0.67 -0.40
N SER A 19 6.93 1.49 -0.98
CA SER A 19 6.09 1.12 -2.10
C SER A 19 6.31 2.09 -3.25
N GLY A 20 6.05 1.65 -4.47
CA GLY A 20 6.23 2.46 -5.66
C GLY A 20 5.45 1.89 -6.83
N ILE A 21 5.34 2.70 -7.88
CA ILE A 21 4.65 2.34 -9.12
C ILE A 21 5.68 2.20 -10.23
N ARG A 22 5.57 1.13 -11.02
CA ARG A 22 6.29 0.97 -12.28
C ARG A 22 5.29 0.64 -13.37
N LYS A 23 5.15 1.52 -14.37
CA LYS A 23 4.09 1.42 -15.39
C LYS A 23 2.72 1.30 -14.70
N ASN A 24 1.95 0.26 -15.00
CA ASN A 24 0.63 -0.01 -14.40
C ASN A 24 0.69 -1.06 -13.28
N SER A 25 1.81 -1.12 -12.54
CA SER A 25 2.01 -2.07 -11.46
C SER A 25 2.43 -1.38 -10.18
N LEU A 26 1.69 -1.66 -9.10
CA LEU A 26 2.06 -1.31 -7.74
C LEU A 26 3.02 -2.36 -7.18
N ILE A 27 4.14 -1.91 -6.62
CA ILE A 27 5.17 -2.75 -6.00
C ILE A 27 5.22 -2.37 -4.52
N ILE A 28 5.09 -3.36 -3.63
CA ILE A 28 5.10 -3.16 -2.17
C ILE A 28 6.15 -4.09 -1.56
N ASN A 29 7.08 -3.54 -0.79
CA ASN A 29 8.01 -4.32 0.00
C ASN A 29 7.36 -4.78 1.30
N LEU A 30 7.24 -6.10 1.50
CA LEU A 30 6.74 -6.72 2.72
C LEU A 30 7.88 -7.26 3.59
N PRO A 31 7.65 -7.52 4.89
CA PRO A 31 8.60 -8.22 5.76
C PRO A 31 8.94 -9.63 5.25
N GLY A 32 10.13 -10.13 5.61
CA GLY A 32 10.60 -11.44 5.16
C GLY A 32 9.94 -12.65 5.85
N SER A 33 9.31 -12.47 7.02
CA SER A 33 8.61 -13.57 7.69
C SER A 33 7.15 -13.67 7.22
N PRO A 34 6.57 -14.88 7.09
CA PRO A 34 5.18 -15.04 6.66
C PRO A 34 4.18 -14.29 7.54
N LYS A 35 4.34 -14.36 8.86
CA LYS A 35 3.51 -13.60 9.81
C LYS A 35 3.58 -12.10 9.55
N GLY A 36 4.80 -11.56 9.42
CA GLY A 36 5.01 -10.14 9.18
C GLY A 36 4.45 -9.70 7.83
N ALA A 37 4.57 -10.51 6.79
CA ALA A 37 4.00 -10.21 5.47
C ALA A 37 2.48 -10.11 5.51
N ILE A 38 1.81 -11.09 6.13
CA ILE A 38 0.34 -11.14 6.26
C ILE A 38 -0.17 -9.94 7.05
N GLU A 39 0.41 -9.69 8.23
CA GLU A 39 0.04 -8.58 9.11
C GLU A 39 0.27 -7.21 8.44
N ASN A 40 1.38 -7.06 7.70
CA ASN A 40 1.70 -5.79 7.06
C ASN A 40 0.80 -5.51 5.85
N LEU A 41 0.46 -6.54 5.08
CA LEU A 41 -0.45 -6.44 3.95
C LEU A 41 -1.88 -6.15 4.40
N SER A 42 -2.35 -6.74 5.52
CA SER A 42 -3.70 -6.50 6.02
C SER A 42 -3.97 -5.04 6.42
N PHE A 43 -2.93 -4.24 6.69
CA PHE A 43 -3.08 -2.81 6.97
C PHE A 43 -3.49 -1.97 5.76
N VAL A 44 -3.32 -2.49 4.55
CA VAL A 44 -3.53 -1.73 3.31
C VAL A 44 -4.43 -2.45 2.31
N ILE A 45 -4.64 -3.76 2.44
CA ILE A 45 -5.30 -4.58 1.42
C ILE A 45 -6.67 -4.05 0.99
N ASP A 46 -7.50 -3.61 1.95
CA ASP A 46 -8.86 -3.14 1.67
C ASP A 46 -8.89 -1.83 0.86
N THR A 47 -7.81 -1.04 0.87
CA THR A 47 -7.72 0.21 0.10
C THR A 47 -6.95 0.05 -1.21
N LEU A 48 -6.30 -1.11 -1.42
CA LEU A 48 -5.52 -1.33 -2.64
C LEU A 48 -6.38 -1.40 -3.89
N ASP A 49 -7.60 -1.93 -3.81
CA ASP A 49 -8.48 -2.07 -4.97
C ASP A 49 -8.73 -0.73 -5.67
N HIS A 50 -9.21 0.27 -4.92
CA HIS A 50 -9.41 1.63 -5.44
C HIS A 50 -8.11 2.26 -5.97
N GLY A 51 -7.00 2.09 -5.23
CA GLY A 51 -5.69 2.60 -5.67
C GLY A 51 -5.22 1.96 -6.98
N ILE A 52 -5.51 0.68 -7.21
CA ILE A 52 -5.19 -0.04 -8.44
C ILE A 52 -6.10 0.41 -9.59
N GLU A 53 -7.39 0.64 -9.32
CA GLU A 53 -8.32 1.18 -10.32
C GLU A 53 -7.86 2.55 -10.82
N ILE A 54 -7.44 3.45 -9.93
CA ILE A 54 -6.84 4.74 -10.30
C ILE A 54 -5.58 4.53 -11.14
N LEU A 55 -4.67 3.65 -10.70
CA LEU A 55 -3.43 3.36 -11.42
C LEU A 55 -3.68 2.84 -12.85
N LYS A 56 -4.80 2.14 -13.06
CA LYS A 56 -5.22 1.63 -14.36
C LYS A 56 -6.07 2.62 -15.15
N GLY A 57 -6.44 3.77 -14.58
CA GLY A 57 -7.36 4.73 -15.19
C GLY A 57 -8.81 4.23 -15.27
N GLN A 58 -9.18 3.28 -14.42
CA GLN A 58 -10.52 2.67 -14.34
C GLN A 58 -11.43 3.42 -13.36
N ALA A 59 -10.84 4.05 -12.34
CA ALA A 59 -11.51 4.94 -11.41
C ALA A 59 -10.91 6.34 -11.51
N THR A 60 -11.74 7.35 -11.24
CA THR A 60 -11.35 8.76 -11.19
C THR A 60 -11.76 9.32 -9.84
N GLU A 61 -10.93 10.19 -9.26
CA GLU A 61 -11.25 10.85 -8.01
C GLU A 61 -12.51 11.73 -8.16
N CYS A 62 -13.51 11.51 -7.30
CA CYS A 62 -14.76 12.29 -7.27
C CYS A 62 -14.53 13.79 -6.98
N ALA A 63 -13.35 14.17 -6.48
CA ALA A 63 -13.01 15.57 -6.20
C ALA A 63 -12.63 16.39 -7.45
N THR A 64 -12.44 15.75 -8.61
CA THR A 64 -12.10 16.45 -9.86
C THR A 64 -13.36 16.64 -10.71
N ASN A 65 -13.98 17.82 -10.61
CA ASN A 65 -14.93 18.34 -11.59
C ASN A 65 -14.22 18.63 -12.92
N SER A 66 -13.87 17.57 -13.66
CA SER A 66 -13.44 17.70 -15.04
C SER A 66 -14.08 16.58 -15.82
N GLN A 67 -15.36 16.83 -16.14
CA GLN A 67 -15.98 16.27 -17.32
C GLN A 67 -15.06 16.59 -18.51
N LYS A 68 -14.60 15.55 -19.19
CA LYS A 68 -14.14 15.67 -20.57
C LYS A 68 -15.32 15.45 -21.49
#